data_AF-A0A8H9D9A3-F1
#
_entry.id   AF-A0A8H9D9A3-F1
#
_cell.length_a   1.000
_cell.length_b   1.000
_cell.length_c   1.000
_cell.angle_alpha   90.00
_cell.angle_beta   90.00
_cell.angle_gamma   90.00
#
_symmetry.space_group_name_H-M   'P 1'
#
loop_
_entity.id
_entity.type
_entity.pdbx_description
1 polymer ?
#
loop_
_entity_poly.entity_id
_entity_poly.type
_entity_poly.pdbx_seq_one_letter_code
_entity_poly.pdbx_strand_id
1 'polypeptide(L)'
;MIIIASQRGGAAKLAAHLLNDRDNDHVELHEVSGFLSDTLDGALQEARAQSMGTRCDQYLFSVSLNPPETEKVDISVFEQAISRIEERMHLQDQPRVIVFHEKEGRRHAHCVWSRIDTKEMKAVNLPFYKNRLMEISREIHLEQGWKLPAGLIERGQSNPLNFTRAQWEHAKRLDGDPRLIKAALKECWVVSDSQKAFERALEQRGYTLPRATGVDLLPWIGAEKSILCRNGWMSKPKR
;
A
#
# COMPACT_ATOMS: atom_id res chain seq x y z
N MET A 1 -10.44 -3.99 11.07
CA MET A 1 -9.34 -3.06 10.75
C MET A 1 -8.66 -3.44 9.44
N ILE A 2 -8.70 -2.55 8.45
CA ILE A 2 -7.97 -2.65 7.19
C ILE A 2 -6.52 -2.21 7.41
N ILE A 3 -5.57 -3.04 6.99
CA ILE A 3 -4.14 -2.77 7.16
C ILE A 3 -3.50 -2.61 5.77
N ILE A 4 -2.85 -1.47 5.55
CA ILE A 4 -2.19 -1.14 4.28
C ILE A 4 -0.73 -0.87 4.58
N ALA A 5 0.18 -1.43 3.79
CA ALA A 5 1.61 -1.26 4.02
C ALA A 5 2.43 -1.07 2.75
N SER A 6 3.59 -0.45 2.92
CA SER A 6 4.59 -0.30 1.86
C SER A 6 6.02 -0.30 2.41
N GLN A 7 6.94 -0.87 1.64
CA GLN A 7 8.37 -0.63 1.80
C GLN A 7 8.74 0.65 1.05
N ARG A 8 9.39 1.60 1.71
CA ARG A 8 9.68 2.91 1.12
C ARG A 8 10.97 3.50 1.67
N GLY A 9 11.58 4.36 0.86
CA GLY A 9 12.56 5.33 1.34
C GLY A 9 11.90 6.70 1.55
N GLY A 10 12.74 7.73 1.61
CA GLY A 10 12.28 9.12 1.64
C GLY A 10 11.72 9.55 2.99
N ALA A 11 12.54 9.44 4.04
CA ALA A 11 12.26 9.85 5.41
C ALA A 11 11.56 11.21 5.52
N ALA A 12 12.18 12.28 4.99
CA ALA A 12 11.64 13.65 5.07
C ALA A 12 10.22 13.77 4.48
N LYS A 13 9.97 13.14 3.33
CA LYS A 13 8.66 13.17 2.69
C LYS A 13 7.61 12.39 3.48
N LEU A 14 8.01 11.27 4.11
CA LEU A 14 7.11 10.50 4.97
C LEU A 14 6.79 11.27 6.25
N ALA A 15 7.79 11.85 6.93
CA ALA A 15 7.58 12.67 8.12
C ALA A 15 6.62 13.83 7.84
N ALA A 16 6.87 14.59 6.78
CA ALA A 16 5.99 15.71 6.39
C ALA A 16 4.57 15.25 6.04
N HIS A 17 4.42 14.06 5.46
CA HIS A 17 3.08 13.50 5.17
C HIS A 17 2.34 13.10 6.45
N LEU A 18 3.06 12.49 7.41
CA LEU A 18 2.47 12.06 8.68
C LEU A 18 2.20 13.21 9.65
N LEU A 19 2.89 14.34 9.53
CA LEU A 19 2.61 15.55 10.31
C LEU A 19 1.60 16.48 9.62
N ASN A 20 1.11 16.13 8.44
CA ASN A 20 0.17 16.98 7.72
C ASN A 20 -1.21 16.98 8.41
N ASP A 21 -1.57 18.11 8.97
CA ASP A 21 -2.85 18.42 9.63
C ASP A 21 -3.90 18.96 8.66
N ARG A 22 -3.55 19.30 7.42
CA ARG A 22 -4.53 19.88 6.47
C ARG A 22 -5.69 18.95 6.13
N ASP A 23 -5.48 17.65 6.22
CA ASP A 23 -6.48 16.62 5.94
C ASP A 23 -7.03 15.95 7.23
N ASN A 24 -6.48 16.28 8.41
CA ASN A 24 -6.74 15.62 9.69
C ASN A 24 -7.03 16.65 10.79
N ASP A 25 -8.03 16.40 11.62
CA ASP A 25 -8.39 17.33 12.71
C ASP A 25 -7.35 17.31 13.85
N HIS A 26 -6.70 16.15 14.05
CA HIS A 26 -5.67 15.99 15.07
C HIS A 26 -4.58 14.99 14.64
N VAL A 27 -3.33 15.31 14.99
CA VAL A 27 -2.16 14.44 14.81
C VAL A 27 -1.47 14.29 16.16
N GLU A 28 -1.31 13.06 16.61
CA GLU A 28 -0.68 12.70 17.88
C GLU A 28 0.51 11.77 17.60
N LEU A 29 1.72 12.18 17.99
CA LEU A 29 2.89 11.31 18.02
C LEU A 29 2.82 10.46 19.30
N HIS A 30 2.34 9.22 19.17
CA HIS A 30 2.08 8.33 20.29
C HIS A 30 3.36 7.75 20.90
N GLU A 31 4.25 7.27 20.03
CA GLU A 31 5.47 6.59 20.47
C GLU A 31 6.59 6.79 19.47
N VAL A 32 7.80 7.04 19.99
CA VAL A 32 9.07 6.87 19.28
C VAL A 32 9.91 5.92 20.11
N SER A 33 10.31 4.79 19.53
CA SER A 33 11.02 3.73 20.25
C SER A 33 12.19 3.19 19.44
N GLY A 34 13.31 2.92 20.11
CA GLY A 34 14.54 2.42 19.50
C GLY A 34 15.34 3.46 18.68
N PHE A 35 14.92 4.72 18.68
CA PHE A 35 15.66 5.84 18.10
C PHE A 35 16.33 6.68 19.21
N LEU A 36 17.35 7.47 18.84
CA LEU A 36 17.94 8.46 19.74
C LEU A 36 17.10 9.73 19.83
N SER A 37 16.42 10.08 18.74
CA SER A 37 15.51 11.21 18.67
C SER A 37 14.13 10.82 19.20
N ASP A 38 13.52 11.75 19.94
CA ASP A 38 12.12 11.67 20.38
C ASP A 38 11.14 12.33 19.38
N THR A 39 11.64 12.77 18.21
CA THR A 39 10.83 13.42 17.18
C THR A 39 10.65 12.51 15.98
N LEU A 40 9.47 12.57 15.34
CA LEU A 40 9.19 11.79 14.13
C LEU A 40 10.20 12.08 13.00
N ASP A 41 10.56 13.35 12.79
CA ASP A 41 11.51 13.71 11.73
C ASP A 41 12.90 13.15 12.03
N GLY A 42 13.42 13.39 13.24
CA GLY A 42 14.72 12.89 13.67
C GLY A 42 14.80 11.37 13.61
N ALA A 43 13.80 10.65 14.13
CA ALA A 43 13.71 9.20 14.07
C ALA A 43 13.79 8.66 12.63
N LEU A 44 13.03 9.25 11.69
CA LEU A 44 13.07 8.81 10.30
C LEU A 44 14.39 9.18 9.60
N GLN A 45 15.03 10.29 9.98
CA GLN A 45 16.37 10.63 9.48
C GLN A 45 17.45 9.71 10.03
N GLU A 46 17.33 9.23 11.27
CA GLU A 46 18.23 8.21 11.83
C GLU A 46 18.14 6.91 11.03
N ALA A 47 16.92 6.42 10.74
CA ALA A 47 16.74 5.23 9.90
C ALA A 47 17.38 5.41 8.51
N ARG A 48 17.30 6.62 7.94
CA ARG A 48 17.98 6.97 6.69
C ARG A 48 19.50 6.97 6.85
N ALA A 49 20.03 7.56 7.91
CA ALA A 49 21.47 7.60 8.16
C ALA A 49 22.05 6.18 8.29
N GLN A 50 21.35 5.30 9.02
CA GLN A 50 21.70 3.88 9.13
C GLN A 50 21.67 3.19 7.76
N SER A 51 20.65 3.46 6.94
CA SER A 51 20.51 2.83 5.63
C SER A 51 21.63 3.21 4.65
N MET A 52 22.25 4.39 4.81
CA MET A 52 23.37 4.83 3.95
C MET A 52 24.60 3.94 4.06
N GLY A 53 24.76 3.18 5.14
CA GLY A 53 25.77 2.13 5.27
C GLY A 53 25.42 0.82 4.54
N THR A 54 24.26 0.75 3.88
CA THR A 54 23.73 -0.46 3.24
C THR A 54 23.37 -0.19 1.76
N ARG A 55 22.90 -1.23 1.05
CA ARG A 55 22.32 -1.09 -0.30
C ARG A 55 20.78 -1.00 -0.28
N CYS A 56 20.18 -0.69 0.86
CA CYS A 56 18.72 -0.67 1.00
C CYS A 56 18.15 0.74 0.76
N ASP A 57 17.55 0.96 -0.41
CA ASP A 57 16.86 2.21 -0.71
C ASP A 57 15.48 2.32 -0.02
N GLN A 58 14.86 1.18 0.28
CA GLN A 58 13.54 1.09 0.91
C GLN A 58 13.64 0.72 2.38
N TYR A 59 14.39 1.50 3.13
CA TYR A 59 14.75 1.23 4.53
C TYR A 59 13.62 1.41 5.55
N LEU A 60 12.46 1.96 5.15
CA LEU A 60 11.29 2.08 6.02
C LEU A 60 10.22 1.07 5.64
N PHE A 61 9.57 0.50 6.65
CA PHE A 61 8.29 -0.20 6.49
C PHE A 61 7.20 0.65 7.12
N SER A 62 6.27 1.15 6.30
CA SER A 62 5.19 2.03 6.73
C SER A 62 3.87 1.29 6.61
N VAL A 63 3.11 1.25 7.72
CA VAL A 63 1.81 0.59 7.83
C VAL A 63 0.77 1.60 8.31
N SER A 64 -0.37 1.64 7.64
CA SER A 64 -1.56 2.36 8.06
C SER A 64 -2.61 1.36 8.55
N LEU A 65 -3.08 1.55 9.78
CA LEU A 65 -4.09 0.74 10.46
C LEU A 65 -5.40 1.53 10.50
N ASN A 66 -6.41 1.06 9.78
CA ASN A 66 -7.68 1.75 9.60
C ASN A 66 -8.82 0.89 10.15
N PRO A 67 -9.35 1.18 11.34
CA PRO A 67 -10.58 0.57 11.83
C PRO A 67 -11.77 0.77 10.87
N PRO A 68 -12.85 -0.02 10.99
CA PRO A 68 -14.09 0.27 10.30
C PRO A 68 -14.62 1.66 10.69
N GLU A 69 -15.20 2.39 9.73
CA GLU A 69 -15.59 3.80 9.92
C GLU A 69 -16.67 4.02 10.99
N THR A 70 -17.43 2.97 11.31
CA THR A 70 -18.51 2.99 12.32
C THR A 70 -18.02 2.72 13.73
N GLU A 71 -16.75 2.32 13.89
CA GLU A 71 -16.23 1.80 15.16
C GLU A 71 -15.29 2.81 15.82
N LYS A 72 -15.48 3.02 17.12
CA LYS A 72 -14.50 3.70 17.98
C LYS A 72 -13.60 2.64 18.59
N VAL A 73 -12.31 2.77 18.37
CA VAL A 73 -11.34 1.73 18.71
C VAL A 73 -10.32 2.25 19.70
N ASP A 74 -10.16 1.53 20.80
CA ASP A 74 -9.18 1.84 21.83
C ASP A 74 -7.75 1.68 21.31
N ILE A 75 -6.84 2.48 21.86
CA ILE A 75 -5.40 2.46 21.55
C ILE A 75 -4.83 1.03 21.71
N SER A 76 -5.27 0.29 22.72
CA SER A 76 -4.82 -1.07 22.99
C SER A 76 -5.05 -2.04 21.83
N VAL A 77 -6.11 -1.87 21.04
CA VAL A 77 -6.38 -2.69 19.85
C VAL A 77 -5.37 -2.38 18.74
N PHE A 78 -4.96 -1.11 18.59
CA PHE A 78 -3.90 -0.73 17.67
C PHE A 78 -2.55 -1.29 18.11
N GLU A 79 -2.23 -1.20 19.40
CA GLU A 79 -0.98 -1.75 19.96
C GLU A 79 -0.91 -3.26 19.76
N GLN A 80 -1.99 -3.99 20.04
CA GLN A 80 -2.07 -5.44 19.77
C GLN A 80 -1.90 -5.76 18.28
N ALA A 81 -2.53 -4.98 17.39
CA ALA A 81 -2.35 -5.15 15.95
C ALA A 81 -0.89 -4.93 15.52
N ILE A 82 -0.24 -3.91 16.07
CA ILE A 82 1.17 -3.58 15.83
C ILE A 82 2.09 -4.69 16.35
N SER A 83 1.88 -5.21 17.56
CA SER A 83 2.67 -6.33 18.11
C SER A 83 2.55 -7.59 17.24
N ARG A 84 1.36 -7.93 16.75
CA ARG A 84 1.17 -9.06 15.82
C ARG A 84 1.87 -8.85 14.48
N ILE A 85 1.94 -7.60 14.00
CA ILE A 85 2.71 -7.24 12.80
C ILE A 85 4.19 -7.48 13.09
N GLU A 86 4.70 -7.03 14.23
CA GLU A 86 6.10 -7.19 14.62
C GLU A 86 6.52 -8.66 14.66
N GLU A 87 5.72 -9.51 15.30
CA GLU A 87 5.95 -10.95 15.39
C GLU A 87 5.98 -11.62 14.00
N ARG A 88 4.95 -11.38 13.17
CA ARG A 88 4.80 -12.06 11.86
C ARG A 88 5.71 -11.53 10.77
N MET A 89 6.27 -10.34 10.97
CA MET A 89 7.19 -9.69 10.06
C MET A 89 8.63 -9.75 10.53
N HIS A 90 8.90 -10.31 11.71
CA HIS A 90 10.23 -10.32 12.35
C HIS A 90 10.79 -8.89 12.50
N LEU A 91 9.93 -7.96 12.94
CA LEU A 91 10.27 -6.57 13.23
C LEU A 91 10.35 -6.30 14.74
N GLN A 92 10.29 -7.34 15.56
CA GLN A 92 10.53 -7.22 17.00
C GLN A 92 11.91 -6.56 17.22
N ASP A 93 11.97 -5.67 18.20
CA ASP A 93 13.16 -4.87 18.55
C ASP A 93 13.66 -3.91 17.45
N GLN A 94 12.96 -3.79 16.31
CA GLN A 94 13.29 -2.78 15.32
C GLN A 94 12.79 -1.40 15.79
N PRO A 95 13.60 -0.33 15.61
CA PRO A 95 13.17 1.03 15.90
C PRO A 95 11.87 1.38 15.16
N ARG A 96 10.93 2.00 15.86
CA ARG A 96 9.60 2.30 15.32
C ARG A 96 9.05 3.65 15.80
N VAL A 97 8.10 4.17 15.04
CA VAL A 97 7.30 5.36 15.39
C VAL A 97 5.82 5.07 15.17
N ILE A 98 4.97 5.44 16.12
CA ILE A 98 3.51 5.35 16.03
C ILE A 98 2.92 6.75 16.05
N VAL A 99 2.05 7.03 15.08
CA VAL A 99 1.33 8.30 14.94
C VAL A 99 -0.16 8.01 14.83
N PHE A 100 -0.98 8.63 15.67
CA PHE A 100 -2.43 8.63 15.52
C PHE A 100 -2.90 9.86 14.74
N HIS A 101 -3.80 9.63 13.80
CA HIS A 101 -4.53 10.66 13.07
C HIS A 101 -6.00 10.54 13.40
N GLU A 102 -6.62 11.66 13.74
CA GLU A 102 -8.06 11.74 13.97
C GLU A 102 -8.71 12.66 12.94
N LYS A 103 -9.80 12.19 12.34
CA LYS A 103 -10.60 12.94 11.37
C LYS A 103 -12.08 12.65 11.61
N GLU A 104 -12.87 13.68 11.89
CA GLU A 104 -14.30 13.58 12.18
C GLU A 104 -14.60 12.57 13.31
N GLY A 105 -13.74 12.52 14.34
CA GLY A 105 -13.83 11.57 15.45
C GLY A 105 -13.45 10.12 15.07
N ARG A 106 -12.94 9.88 13.86
CA ARG A 106 -12.40 8.60 13.42
C ARG A 106 -10.89 8.59 13.56
N ARG A 107 -10.39 7.70 14.40
CA ARG A 107 -8.96 7.51 14.65
C ARG A 107 -8.40 6.41 13.74
N HIS A 108 -7.26 6.68 13.14
CA HIS A 108 -6.43 5.69 12.47
C HIS A 108 -4.97 5.87 12.88
N ALA A 109 -4.17 4.82 12.72
CA ALA A 109 -2.77 4.84 13.14
C ALA A 109 -1.84 4.63 11.94
N HIS A 110 -0.68 5.27 11.99
CA HIS A 110 0.47 4.96 11.17
C HIS A 110 1.58 4.43 12.05
N CYS A 111 2.05 3.23 11.78
CA CYS A 111 3.24 2.68 12.39
C CYS A 111 4.34 2.56 11.34
N VAL A 112 5.52 3.09 11.65
CA VAL A 112 6.67 3.08 10.75
C VAL A 112 7.86 2.47 11.47
N TRP A 113 8.42 1.40 10.90
CA TRP A 113 9.63 0.76 11.40
C TRP A 113 10.83 1.09 10.52
N SER A 114 12.00 1.23 11.14
CA SER A 114 13.27 0.99 10.45
C SER A 114 13.34 -0.49 10.07
N ARG A 115 13.78 -0.79 8.86
CA ARG A 115 14.09 -2.15 8.44
C ARG A 115 15.56 -2.49 8.63
N ILE A 116 16.40 -1.53 9.03
CA ILE A 116 17.85 -1.71 9.06
C ILE A 116 18.24 -2.39 10.37
N ASP A 117 18.69 -3.64 10.27
CA ASP A 117 19.42 -4.30 11.34
C ASP A 117 20.82 -3.69 11.40
N THR A 118 21.11 -2.95 12.47
CA THR A 118 22.37 -2.25 12.69
C THR A 118 23.51 -3.17 13.12
N LYS A 119 23.23 -4.41 13.54
CA LYS A 119 24.26 -5.41 13.88
C LYS A 119 24.79 -6.06 12.62
N GLU A 120 23.90 -6.54 11.77
CA GLU A 120 24.25 -7.21 10.51
C GLU A 120 24.45 -6.25 9.33
N MET A 121 24.05 -4.99 9.50
CA MET A 121 24.02 -3.94 8.45
C MET A 121 23.25 -4.39 7.21
N LYS A 122 22.09 -5.00 7.44
CA LYS A 122 21.19 -5.52 6.40
C LYS A 122 19.76 -5.11 6.68
N ALA A 123 18.97 -4.99 5.61
CA ALA A 123 17.54 -4.75 5.77
C ALA A 123 16.78 -6.05 6.06
N VAL A 124 15.89 -6.03 7.04
CA VAL A 124 14.91 -7.09 7.30
C VAL A 124 14.09 -7.31 6.02
N ASN A 125 14.15 -8.53 5.51
CA ASN A 125 13.40 -8.92 4.33
C ASN A 125 11.95 -9.23 4.70
N LEU A 126 10.99 -8.63 3.99
CA LEU A 126 9.56 -8.79 4.26
C LEU A 126 8.87 -9.50 3.09
N PRO A 127 9.09 -10.81 2.89
CA PRO A 127 8.44 -11.53 1.81
C PRO A 127 6.95 -11.66 2.08
N PHE A 128 6.13 -11.47 1.05
CA PHE A 128 4.67 -11.65 1.10
C PHE A 128 3.95 -10.88 2.22
N TYR A 129 4.51 -9.76 2.70
CA TYR A 129 3.95 -8.99 3.81
C TYR A 129 2.47 -8.65 3.61
N LYS A 130 2.04 -8.34 2.38
CA LYS A 130 0.64 -8.05 2.07
C LYS A 130 -0.31 -9.20 2.41
N ASN A 131 0.08 -10.45 2.14
CA ASN A 131 -0.74 -11.62 2.43
C ASN A 131 -0.88 -11.82 3.94
N ARG A 132 0.26 -11.78 4.65
CA ARG A 132 0.29 -11.86 6.11
C ARG A 132 -0.54 -10.75 6.74
N LEU A 133 -0.42 -9.49 6.30
CA LEU A 133 -1.23 -8.38 6.81
C LEU A 133 -2.73 -8.56 6.55
N MET A 134 -3.13 -9.18 5.43
CA MET A 134 -4.53 -9.53 5.20
C MET A 134 -5.02 -10.59 6.19
N GLU A 135 -4.18 -11.55 6.58
CA GLU A 135 -4.50 -12.53 7.62
C GLU A 135 -4.67 -11.84 8.98
N ILE A 136 -3.72 -11.00 9.40
CA ILE A 136 -3.83 -10.21 10.64
C ILE A 136 -5.11 -9.37 10.63
N SER A 137 -5.40 -8.71 9.51
CA SER A 137 -6.61 -7.92 9.34
C SER A 137 -7.86 -8.77 9.56
N ARG A 138 -7.95 -9.95 8.95
CA ARG A 138 -9.10 -10.86 9.13
C ARG A 138 -9.27 -11.30 10.57
N GLU A 139 -8.20 -11.71 11.23
CA GLU A 139 -8.22 -12.12 12.65
C GLU A 139 -8.75 -10.99 13.55
N ILE A 140 -8.24 -9.77 13.38
CA ILE A 140 -8.71 -8.63 14.18
C ILE A 140 -10.20 -8.36 13.94
N HIS A 141 -10.69 -8.46 12.70
CA HIS A 141 -12.14 -8.31 12.46
C HIS A 141 -12.96 -9.37 13.19
N LEU A 142 -12.51 -10.62 13.20
CA LEU A 142 -13.21 -11.71 13.89
C LEU A 142 -13.20 -11.51 15.41
N GLU A 143 -12.04 -11.18 15.99
CA GLU A 143 -11.90 -10.97 17.43
C GLU A 143 -12.69 -9.77 17.95
N GLN A 144 -12.73 -8.68 17.19
CA GLN A 144 -13.46 -7.47 17.56
C GLN A 144 -14.96 -7.57 17.19
N GLY A 145 -15.41 -8.68 16.60
CA GLY A 145 -16.79 -8.84 16.16
C GLY A 145 -17.20 -7.93 15.00
N TRP A 146 -16.23 -7.37 14.27
CA TRP A 146 -16.48 -6.46 13.16
C TRP A 146 -16.87 -7.21 11.89
N LYS A 147 -17.75 -6.59 11.10
CA LYS A 147 -18.10 -7.11 9.77
C LYS A 147 -16.87 -7.16 8.87
N LEU A 148 -16.57 -8.33 8.31
CA LEU A 148 -15.49 -8.47 7.33
C LEU A 148 -15.86 -7.75 6.02
N PRO A 149 -14.98 -6.90 5.47
CA PRO A 149 -15.11 -6.37 4.13
C PRO A 149 -15.24 -7.47 3.08
N ALA A 150 -16.15 -7.29 2.11
CA ALA A 150 -16.40 -8.26 1.04
C ALA A 150 -15.12 -8.69 0.30
N GLY A 151 -14.20 -7.74 0.05
CA GLY A 151 -12.90 -8.03 -0.59
C GLY A 151 -11.93 -8.88 0.24
N LEU A 152 -12.11 -8.96 1.57
CA LEU A 152 -11.36 -9.87 2.45
C LEU A 152 -12.00 -11.25 2.54
N ILE A 153 -13.29 -11.38 2.21
CA ILE A 153 -14.02 -12.65 2.12
C ILE A 153 -13.71 -13.29 0.76
N GLU A 154 -13.95 -12.57 -0.32
CA GLU A 154 -13.72 -13.00 -1.70
C GLU A 154 -12.92 -11.96 -2.49
N ARG A 155 -11.78 -12.36 -3.05
CA ARG A 155 -10.93 -11.47 -3.88
C ARG A 155 -11.71 -10.84 -5.05
N GLY A 156 -12.70 -11.56 -5.58
CA GLY A 156 -13.55 -11.10 -6.69
C GLY A 156 -14.49 -9.94 -6.32
N GLN A 157 -14.82 -9.79 -5.04
CA GLN A 157 -15.72 -8.78 -4.49
C GLN A 157 -14.96 -7.54 -3.95
N SER A 158 -13.67 -7.42 -4.27
CA SER A 158 -12.90 -6.21 -3.95
C SER A 158 -13.54 -4.99 -4.62
N ASN A 159 -13.64 -3.88 -3.88
CA ASN A 159 -14.32 -2.68 -4.36
C ASN A 159 -13.70 -2.24 -5.71
N PRO A 160 -14.49 -2.18 -6.80
CA PRO A 160 -13.99 -1.76 -8.11
C PRO A 160 -13.39 -0.35 -8.07
N LEU A 161 -13.83 0.50 -7.14
CA LEU A 161 -13.35 1.86 -6.90
C LEU A 161 -11.96 1.94 -6.24
N ASN A 162 -11.37 0.81 -5.81
CA ASN A 162 -10.01 0.82 -5.28
C ASN A 162 -9.00 0.91 -6.43
N PHE A 163 -8.40 2.08 -6.63
CA PHE A 163 -7.31 2.29 -7.58
C PHE A 163 -6.09 2.91 -6.90
N THR A 164 -4.90 2.54 -7.38
CA THR A 164 -3.65 3.15 -6.93
C THR A 164 -3.55 4.58 -7.44
N ARG A 165 -2.73 5.42 -6.79
CA ARG A 165 -2.48 6.78 -7.26
C ARG A 165 -1.97 6.81 -8.71
N ALA A 166 -1.13 5.86 -9.09
CA ALA A 166 -0.64 5.71 -10.45
C ALA A 166 -1.77 5.39 -11.45
N GLN A 167 -2.73 4.53 -11.06
CA GLN A 167 -3.90 4.23 -11.88
C GLN A 167 -4.81 5.45 -12.06
N TRP A 168 -5.02 6.24 -11.00
CA TRP A 168 -5.77 7.48 -11.09
C TRP A 168 -5.08 8.54 -11.94
N GLU A 169 -3.78 8.76 -11.73
CA GLU A 169 -2.96 9.68 -12.53
C GLU A 169 -2.94 9.26 -14.02
N HIS A 170 -2.90 7.96 -14.30
CA HIS A 170 -2.98 7.44 -15.66
C HIS A 170 -4.37 7.70 -16.28
N ALA A 171 -5.45 7.33 -15.60
CA ALA A 171 -6.80 7.60 -16.10
C ALA A 171 -7.06 9.09 -16.35
N LYS A 172 -6.56 9.96 -15.47
CA LYS A 172 -6.60 11.42 -15.64
C LYS A 172 -5.84 11.89 -16.88
N ARG A 173 -4.70 11.27 -17.24
CA ARG A 173 -3.98 11.57 -18.48
C ARG A 173 -4.75 11.14 -19.73
N LEU A 174 -5.66 10.18 -19.60
CA LEU A 174 -6.48 9.67 -20.70
C LEU A 174 -7.85 10.34 -20.80
N ASP A 175 -8.09 11.37 -19.99
CA ASP A 175 -9.42 12.00 -19.82
C ASP A 175 -10.54 10.98 -19.56
N GLY A 176 -10.18 9.84 -18.96
CA GLY A 176 -11.07 8.71 -18.73
C GLY A 176 -11.35 8.49 -17.25
N ASP A 177 -12.53 7.97 -16.94
CA ASP A 177 -12.84 7.54 -15.58
C ASP A 177 -12.05 6.25 -15.24
N PRO A 178 -11.17 6.25 -14.21
CA PRO A 178 -10.43 5.06 -13.80
C PRO A 178 -11.33 3.85 -13.51
N ARG A 179 -12.59 4.08 -13.11
CA ARG A 179 -13.59 3.05 -12.85
C ARG A 179 -14.00 2.35 -14.13
N LEU A 180 -14.31 3.12 -15.18
CA LEU A 180 -14.74 2.60 -16.47
C LEU A 180 -13.61 1.85 -17.16
N ILE A 181 -12.39 2.40 -17.12
CA ILE A 181 -11.20 1.74 -17.65
C ILE A 181 -11.01 0.39 -16.94
N LYS A 182 -11.01 0.35 -15.61
CA LYS A 182 -10.79 -0.89 -14.85
C LYS A 182 -11.90 -1.93 -15.07
N ALA A 183 -13.16 -1.51 -15.12
CA ALA A 183 -14.28 -2.40 -15.43
C ALA A 183 -14.14 -2.99 -16.84
N ALA A 184 -13.84 -2.14 -17.83
CA ALA A 184 -13.66 -2.56 -19.21
C ALA A 184 -12.54 -3.60 -19.36
N LEU A 185 -11.42 -3.41 -18.67
CA LEU A 185 -10.30 -4.35 -18.69
C LEU A 185 -10.63 -5.68 -18.01
N LYS A 186 -11.37 -5.64 -16.89
CA LYS A 186 -11.83 -6.84 -16.18
C LYS A 186 -12.79 -7.66 -17.04
N GLU A 187 -13.70 -7.01 -17.75
CA GLU A 187 -14.62 -7.67 -18.69
C GLU A 187 -13.86 -8.32 -19.84
N CYS A 188 -12.94 -7.60 -20.51
CA CYS A 188 -12.07 -8.17 -21.55
C CYS A 188 -11.33 -9.41 -21.04
N TRP A 189 -10.85 -9.38 -19.80
CA TRP A 189 -10.16 -10.51 -19.19
C TRP A 189 -11.06 -11.73 -18.97
N VAL A 190 -12.29 -11.50 -18.51
CA VAL A 190 -13.28 -12.55 -18.22
C VAL A 190 -13.76 -13.22 -19.51
N VAL A 191 -14.03 -12.44 -20.56
CA VAL A 191 -14.54 -12.98 -21.84
C VAL A 191 -13.47 -13.63 -22.71
N SER A 192 -12.19 -13.37 -22.44
CA SER A 192 -11.09 -13.92 -23.21
C SER A 192 -10.62 -15.24 -22.63
N ASP A 193 -10.36 -16.24 -23.47
CA ASP A 193 -9.82 -17.56 -23.06
C ASP A 193 -8.30 -17.68 -23.31
N SER A 194 -7.75 -16.79 -24.14
CA SER A 194 -6.37 -16.81 -24.63
C SER A 194 -5.79 -15.39 -24.69
N GLN A 195 -4.45 -15.29 -24.77
CA GLN A 195 -3.77 -13.99 -24.90
C GLN A 195 -4.24 -13.24 -26.16
N LYS A 196 -4.36 -13.93 -27.30
CA LYS A 196 -4.81 -13.34 -28.57
C LYS A 196 -6.26 -12.85 -28.49
N ALA A 197 -7.14 -13.59 -27.81
CA ALA A 197 -8.52 -13.15 -27.59
C ALA A 197 -8.56 -11.88 -26.71
N PHE A 198 -7.69 -11.82 -25.70
CA PHE A 198 -7.57 -10.65 -24.82
C PHE A 198 -7.05 -9.42 -25.55
N GLU A 199 -6.00 -9.55 -26.36
CA GLU A 199 -5.49 -8.47 -27.22
C GLU A 199 -6.57 -7.92 -28.15
N ARG A 200 -7.33 -8.79 -28.82
CA ARG A 200 -8.45 -8.37 -29.68
C ARG A 200 -9.57 -7.69 -28.91
N ALA A 201 -9.95 -8.20 -27.74
CA ALA A 201 -10.99 -7.61 -26.91
C ALA A 201 -10.60 -6.21 -26.40
N LEU A 202 -9.30 -5.99 -26.15
CA LEU A 202 -8.76 -4.69 -25.79
C LEU A 202 -8.77 -3.74 -26.99
N GLU A 203 -8.31 -4.20 -28.16
CA GLU A 203 -8.28 -3.41 -29.40
C GLU A 203 -9.68 -2.91 -29.78
N GLN A 204 -10.70 -3.76 -29.67
CA GLN A 204 -12.10 -3.40 -29.90
C GLN A 204 -12.61 -2.30 -28.96
N ARG A 205 -12.00 -2.17 -27.77
CA ARG A 205 -12.33 -1.13 -26.79
C ARG A 205 -11.37 0.06 -26.83
N GLY A 206 -10.49 0.12 -27.83
CA GLY A 206 -9.53 1.22 -28.02
C GLY A 206 -8.31 1.13 -27.12
N TYR A 207 -7.93 -0.06 -26.63
CA TYR A 207 -6.73 -0.27 -25.82
C TYR A 207 -5.76 -1.23 -26.53
N THR A 208 -4.45 -1.05 -26.31
CA THR A 208 -3.40 -1.91 -26.86
C THR A 208 -2.42 -2.35 -25.79
N LEU A 209 -1.94 -3.59 -25.90
CA LEU A 209 -0.83 -4.09 -25.09
C LEU A 209 0.52 -3.68 -25.73
N PRO A 210 1.47 -3.12 -24.96
CA PRO A 210 2.80 -2.79 -25.45
C PRO A 210 3.61 -4.06 -25.72
N ARG A 211 4.45 -3.99 -26.76
CA ARG A 211 5.23 -5.12 -27.30
C ARG A 211 6.40 -5.62 -26.43
N ALA A 212 6.73 -4.95 -25.34
CA ALA A 212 7.83 -5.37 -24.45
C ALA A 212 7.26 -5.87 -23.11
N THR A 213 7.95 -6.85 -22.53
CA THR A 213 7.63 -7.66 -21.34
C THR A 213 7.37 -6.88 -20.05
N GLY A 214 6.38 -5.99 -20.05
CA GLY A 214 6.08 -5.07 -18.97
C GLY A 214 4.70 -4.46 -19.17
N VAL A 215 3.71 -5.22 -18.74
CA VAL A 215 2.42 -4.80 -18.18
C VAL A 215 2.22 -3.29 -18.07
N ASP A 216 1.57 -2.69 -19.07
CA ASP A 216 0.79 -1.44 -19.02
C ASP A 216 -0.10 -1.42 -20.28
N LEU A 217 -1.24 -0.73 -20.30
CA LEU A 217 -2.12 -0.64 -21.48
C LEU A 217 -2.08 0.77 -22.05
N LEU A 218 -2.01 0.91 -23.37
CA LEU A 218 -1.99 2.21 -24.05
C LEU A 218 -3.31 2.43 -24.80
N PRO A 219 -3.94 3.61 -24.69
CA PRO A 219 -5.09 3.94 -25.54
C PRO A 219 -4.66 4.05 -26.99
N TRP A 220 -5.56 3.62 -27.87
CA TRP A 220 -5.43 3.76 -29.30
C TRP A 220 -5.86 5.18 -29.70
N ILE A 221 -4.94 6.13 -29.55
CA ILE A 221 -5.05 7.43 -30.20
C ILE A 221 -3.90 7.51 -31.20
N GLY A 222 -4.25 7.75 -32.46
CA GLY A 222 -3.31 7.87 -33.56
C GLY A 222 -2.24 8.92 -33.24
N ALA A 223 -0.99 8.49 -33.38
CA ALA A 223 0.23 9.28 -33.25
C ALA A 223 0.60 9.81 -31.85
N GLU A 224 1.89 9.65 -31.55
CA GLU A 224 2.65 10.26 -30.45
C GLU A 224 2.60 9.61 -29.05
N LYS A 225 3.57 8.71 -28.88
CA LYS A 225 4.30 8.34 -27.65
C LYS A 225 3.83 9.01 -26.35
N SER A 226 3.39 8.17 -25.40
CA SER A 226 3.70 8.40 -23.99
C SER A 226 3.86 7.06 -23.25
N ILE A 227 5.12 6.73 -22.92
CA ILE A 227 5.54 5.58 -22.12
C ILE A 227 5.89 6.11 -20.73
N LEU A 228 5.37 5.48 -19.67
CA LEU A 228 5.90 5.60 -18.31
C LEU A 228 5.61 4.32 -17.52
N CYS A 229 6.66 3.54 -17.24
CA CYS A 229 6.65 2.26 -16.54
C CYS A 229 6.42 2.37 -15.02
N ARG A 230 5.54 1.52 -14.46
CA ARG A 230 5.79 0.54 -13.37
C ARG A 230 4.49 0.05 -12.70
N ASN A 231 4.37 -1.28 -12.67
CA ASN A 231 3.61 -2.17 -11.78
C ASN A 231 2.10 -2.41 -12.04
N GLY A 232 1.78 -3.66 -12.41
CA GLY A 232 0.80 -4.46 -11.65
C GLY A 232 -0.53 -4.85 -12.31
N TRP A 233 -0.64 -4.83 -13.63
CA TRP A 233 -1.81 -5.37 -14.35
C TRP A 233 -1.61 -6.81 -14.88
N MET A 234 -2.72 -7.51 -14.98
CA MET A 234 -2.76 -8.96 -15.17
C MET A 234 -2.17 -9.38 -16.53
N SER A 235 -1.25 -10.35 -16.53
CA SER A 235 -0.86 -11.08 -17.74
C SER A 235 -1.49 -12.46 -17.71
N LYS A 236 -2.17 -12.89 -18.79
CA LYS A 236 -2.50 -14.31 -18.93
C LYS A 236 -1.20 -15.05 -19.19
N PRO A 237 -0.95 -16.19 -18.53
CA PRO A 237 0.19 -17.02 -18.88
C PRO A 237 0.07 -17.41 -20.36
N LYS A 238 1.20 -17.35 -21.07
CA LYS A 238 1.32 -17.92 -22.42
C LYS A 238 1.04 -19.42 -22.30
N ARG A 239 -0.11 -19.86 -22.84
CA ARG A 239 -0.28 -21.24 -23.27
C ARG A 239 0.14 -21.33 -24.72
#